data_AF-A0A2E8SRB7-F1
#
_entry.id   AF-A0A2E8SRB7-F1
#
_cell.length_a   1.000
_cell.length_b   1.000
_cell.length_c   1.000
_cell.angle_alpha   90.00
_cell.angle_beta   90.00
_cell.angle_gamma   90.00
#
_symmetry.space_group_name_H-M   'P 1'
#
loop_
_entity.id
_entity.type
_entity.pdbx_description
1 polymer ?
#
loop_
_entity_poly.entity_id
_entity_poly.type
_entity_poly.pdbx_seq_one_letter_code
_entity_poly.pdbx_strand_id
1 'polypeptide(L)'
;FDVQFTLPVDAEAGADPANYNLLEYEYQYRPQYGSPKSQQKKLVPTSVKLSKDRKVAHLTLPLTAEKVYQFNLSDKLRSYAGANIVNRVAWYTANRLHK
;
A
#
# COMPACT_ATOMS: atom_id res chain seq x y z
N PHE A 1 1.58 -7.68 1.18
CA PHE A 1 0.49 -7.21 0.28
C PHE A 1 0.95 -7.28 -1.14
N ASP A 2 0.03 -7.49 -2.09
CA ASP A 2 0.33 -7.38 -3.52
C ASP A 2 -0.36 -6.15 -4.09
N VAL A 3 0.42 -5.25 -4.69
CA VAL A 3 -0.09 -4.08 -5.42
C VAL A 3 -0.07 -4.42 -6.90
N GLN A 4 -1.25 -4.49 -7.52
CA GLN A 4 -1.40 -4.80 -8.94
C GLN A 4 -1.55 -3.52 -9.76
N PHE A 5 -0.74 -3.39 -10.79
CA PHE A 5 -0.73 -2.28 -11.72
C PHE A 5 -1.35 -2.69 -13.06
N THR A 6 -2.00 -1.74 -13.74
CA THR A 6 -2.58 -1.97 -15.07
C THR A 6 -1.52 -2.05 -16.17
N LEU A 7 -0.37 -1.42 -15.95
CA LEU A 7 0.78 -1.39 -16.84
C LEU A 7 2.05 -1.84 -16.09
N PRO A 8 3.05 -2.41 -16.79
CA PRO A 8 4.35 -2.70 -16.20
C PRO A 8 4.95 -1.44 -15.59
N VAL A 9 5.37 -1.49 -14.33
CA VAL A 9 6.05 -0.36 -13.67
C VAL A 9 7.52 -0.27 -14.08
N ASP A 10 8.07 0.94 -13.94
CA ASP A 10 9.51 1.14 -13.98
C ASP A 10 10.21 0.25 -12.94
N ALA A 11 11.34 -0.35 -13.29
CA ALA A 11 11.97 -1.38 -12.47
C ALA A 11 12.60 -0.81 -11.20
N GLU A 12 13.27 0.33 -11.30
CA GLU A 12 13.94 0.97 -10.17
C GLU A 12 12.91 1.58 -9.22
N ALA A 13 12.03 2.45 -9.74
CA ALA A 13 10.99 3.06 -8.92
C ALA A 13 10.01 2.02 -8.36
N GLY A 14 9.69 0.98 -9.13
CA GLY A 14 8.79 -0.11 -8.73
C GLY A 14 9.36 -1.00 -7.64
N ALA A 15 10.68 -1.15 -7.55
CA ALA A 15 11.34 -1.98 -6.54
C ALA A 15 11.74 -1.20 -5.27
N ASP A 16 11.69 0.12 -5.28
CA ASP A 16 12.03 0.96 -4.13
C ASP A 16 10.90 0.97 -3.08
N PRO A 17 11.12 0.43 -1.86
CA PRO A 17 10.11 0.42 -0.81
C PRO A 17 9.64 1.81 -0.38
N ALA A 18 10.48 2.84 -0.49
CA ALA A 18 10.13 4.20 -0.11
C ALA A 18 8.98 4.79 -0.97
N ASN A 19 8.69 4.16 -2.11
CA ASN A 19 7.58 4.55 -2.97
C ASN A 19 6.21 3.99 -2.54
N TYR A 20 6.16 3.13 -1.53
CA TYR A 20 4.95 2.45 -1.07
C TYR A 20 4.63 2.79 0.38
N ASN A 21 4.45 4.07 0.71
CA ASN A 21 4.15 4.49 2.07
C ASN A 21 2.76 4.02 2.49
N LEU A 22 2.60 3.52 3.71
CA LEU A 22 1.30 3.15 4.27
C LEU A 22 1.02 3.87 5.58
N LEU A 23 -0.27 4.05 5.85
CA LEU A 23 -0.80 4.42 7.16
C LEU A 23 -1.68 3.28 7.66
N GLU A 24 -1.25 2.62 8.72
CA GLU A 24 -2.05 1.66 9.49
C GLU A 24 -2.85 2.43 10.54
N TYR A 25 -4.13 2.12 10.67
CA TYR A 25 -5.00 2.69 11.70
C TYR A 25 -6.23 1.82 11.93
N GLU A 26 -7.04 2.19 12.91
CA GLU A 26 -8.38 1.66 13.11
C GLU A 26 -9.36 2.83 13.32
N TYR A 27 -10.66 2.54 13.33
CA TYR A 27 -11.67 3.51 13.74
C TYR A 27 -12.15 3.19 15.14
N GLN A 28 -12.33 4.22 15.98
CA GLN A 28 -12.93 4.01 17.30
C GLN A 28 -14.37 3.52 17.16
N TYR A 29 -14.72 2.41 17.79
CA TYR A 29 -16.08 1.90 17.79
C TYR A 29 -16.97 2.71 18.75
N ARG A 30 -17.79 3.60 18.21
CA ARG A 30 -18.69 4.48 18.96
C ARG A 30 -19.99 4.73 18.16
N PRO A 31 -21.12 5.05 18.83
CA PRO A 31 -22.41 5.23 18.16
C PRO A 31 -22.52 6.54 17.35
N GLN A 32 -21.65 7.53 17.61
CA GLN A 32 -21.67 8.78 16.87
C GLN A 32 -21.18 8.57 15.43
N TYR A 33 -21.87 9.18 14.47
CA TYR A 33 -21.46 9.17 13.08
C TYR A 33 -20.10 9.86 12.89
N GLY A 34 -19.20 9.22 12.15
CA GLY A 34 -17.85 9.71 11.90
C GLY A 34 -16.90 9.40 13.06
N SER A 35 -16.39 8.17 13.09
CA SER A 35 -15.32 7.80 14.02
C SER A 35 -13.98 8.37 13.55
N PRO A 36 -13.18 8.99 14.43
CA PRO A 36 -11.82 9.39 14.08
C PRO A 36 -10.93 8.16 13.90
N LYS A 37 -9.89 8.31 13.06
CA LYS A 37 -8.81 7.32 12.97
C LYS A 37 -8.01 7.30 14.27
N SER A 38 -7.92 6.16 14.94
CA SER A 38 -7.10 5.94 16.13
C SER A 38 -5.87 5.08 15.82
N GLN A 39 -4.89 5.13 16.72
CA GLN A 39 -3.65 4.33 16.66
C GLN A 39 -2.93 4.40 15.31
N GLN A 40 -2.83 5.61 14.75
CA GLN A 40 -2.21 5.83 13.45
C GLN A 40 -0.71 5.53 13.48
N LYS A 41 -0.25 4.66 12.59
CA LYS A 41 1.15 4.26 12.45
C LYS A 41 1.58 4.36 10.99
N LYS A 42 2.64 5.14 10.74
CA LYS A 42 3.29 5.18 9.42
C LYS A 42 4.12 3.91 9.23
N LEU A 43 3.99 3.30 8.06
CA LEU A 43 4.72 2.10 7.68
C LEU A 43 5.36 2.29 6.30
N VAL A 44 6.53 1.69 6.13
CA VAL A 44 7.20 1.51 4.83
C VAL A 44 7.52 0.02 4.74
N PRO A 45 7.29 -0.64 3.59
CA PRO A 45 7.68 -2.03 3.41
C PRO A 45 9.18 -2.22 3.64
N THR A 46 9.55 -3.37 4.21
CA THR A 46 10.97 -3.73 4.38
C THR A 46 11.59 -4.20 3.06
N SER A 47 10.78 -4.74 2.16
CA SER A 47 11.20 -5.09 0.81
C SER A 47 10.02 -5.02 -0.17
N VAL A 48 10.37 -4.80 -1.44
CA VAL A 48 9.45 -4.90 -2.57
C VAL A 48 10.08 -5.79 -3.64
N LYS A 49 9.35 -6.79 -4.09
CA LYS A 49 9.75 -7.66 -5.20
C LYS A 49 8.75 -7.53 -6.34
N LEU A 50 9.23 -7.18 -7.53
CA LEU A 50 8.38 -7.13 -8.72
C LEU A 50 8.17 -8.53 -9.32
N SER A 51 6.98 -8.78 -9.86
CA SER A 51 6.70 -9.90 -10.75
C SER A 51 7.54 -9.79 -12.04
N LYS A 52 7.67 -10.89 -12.78
CA LYS A 52 8.46 -10.96 -14.02
C LYS A 52 8.01 -9.93 -15.06
N ASP A 53 6.70 -9.69 -15.16
CA ASP A 53 6.08 -8.71 -16.06
C ASP A 53 5.98 -7.29 -15.47
N ARG A 54 6.46 -7.10 -14.23
CA ARG A 54 6.40 -5.84 -13.46
C ARG A 54 4.99 -5.27 -13.30
N LYS A 55 3.97 -6.11 -13.36
CA LYS A 55 2.59 -5.68 -13.08
C LYS A 55 2.16 -5.92 -11.64
N VAL A 56 2.96 -6.63 -10.85
CA VAL A 56 2.71 -6.84 -9.42
C VAL A 56 3.94 -6.46 -8.62
N ALA A 57 3.74 -5.66 -7.58
CA ALA A 57 4.71 -5.46 -6.52
C ALA A 57 4.29 -6.27 -5.29
N HIS A 58 5.17 -7.17 -4.84
CA HIS A 58 5.01 -7.95 -3.61
C HIS A 58 5.70 -7.21 -2.47
N LEU A 59 4.91 -6.67 -1.53
CA LEU A 59 5.36 -5.86 -0.42
C LEU A 59 5.48 -6.73 0.84
N THR A 60 6.66 -6.73 1.45
CA THR A 60 6.90 -7.33 2.76
C THR A 60 6.81 -6.27 3.84
N LEU A 61 5.92 -6.47 4.81
CA LEU A 61 5.69 -5.59 5.94
C LEU A 61 4.94 -6.34 7.04
N PRO A 62 5.12 -5.98 8.33
CA PRO A 62 4.34 -6.56 9.40
C PRO A 62 2.87 -6.16 9.26
N LEU A 63 1.97 -7.11 9.48
CA LEU A 63 0.53 -6.89 9.48
C LEU A 63 -0.07 -7.18 10.85
N THR A 64 -1.08 -6.40 11.20
CA THR A 64 -1.90 -6.55 12.39
C THR A 64 -3.34 -6.75 11.93
N ALA A 65 -4.01 -7.78 12.47
CA ALA A 65 -5.40 -8.03 12.14
C ALA A 65 -6.29 -6.84 12.55
N GLU A 66 -7.43 -6.70 11.87
CA GLU A 66 -8.47 -5.70 12.15
C GLU A 66 -8.02 -4.23 11.97
N LYS A 67 -6.88 -4.01 11.31
CA LYS A 67 -6.41 -2.68 10.92
C LYS A 67 -6.77 -2.34 9.48
N VAL A 68 -6.98 -1.05 9.24
CA VAL A 68 -7.06 -0.45 7.90
C VAL A 68 -5.66 -0.02 7.49
N TYR A 69 -5.28 -0.39 6.27
CA TYR A 69 -4.05 0.04 5.61
C TYR A 69 -4.41 0.99 4.48
N GLN A 70 -4.04 2.26 4.64
CA GLN A 70 -4.09 3.25 3.58
C GLN A 70 -2.75 3.30 2.87
N PHE A 71 -2.74 2.94 1.60
CA PHE A 71 -1.59 3.07 0.72
C PHE A 71 -1.52 4.51 0.21
N ASN A 72 -0.32 5.08 0.22
CA ASN A 72 0.00 6.39 -0.33
C ASN A 72 1.22 6.22 -1.23
N LEU A 73 0.96 5.90 -2.49
CA LEU A 73 1.98 5.66 -3.50
C LEU A 73 2.67 6.98 -3.88
N SER A 74 3.99 6.92 -3.95
CA SER A 74 4.83 8.05 -4.34
C SER A 74 4.54 8.50 -5.78
N ASP A 75 4.74 9.78 -6.04
CA ASP A 75 4.65 10.36 -7.39
C ASP A 75 5.76 9.89 -8.33
N LYS A 76 6.84 9.33 -7.77
CA LYS A 76 7.94 8.70 -8.51
C LYS A 76 7.54 7.37 -9.15
N LEU A 77 6.47 6.72 -8.68
CA LEU A 77 5.96 5.51 -9.33
C LEU A 77 5.29 5.84 -10.66
N ARG A 78 5.81 5.21 -11.70
CA ARG A 78 5.37 5.38 -13.08
C ARG A 78 5.45 4.05 -13.82
N SER A 79 4.70 3.95 -14.91
CA SER A 79 4.87 2.85 -15.84
C SER A 79 6.27 2.87 -16.47
N TYR A 80 6.70 1.74 -17.01
CA TYR A 80 7.94 1.61 -17.76
C TYR A 80 8.01 2.61 -18.95
N ALA A 81 6.86 2.92 -19.56
CA ALA A 81 6.76 3.90 -20.65
C ALA A 81 6.69 5.37 -20.16
N GLY A 82 6.82 5.62 -18.86
CA GLY A 82 6.83 6.96 -18.27
C GLY A 82 5.46 7.54 -17.91
N ALA A 83 4.35 6.84 -18.17
CA ALA A 83 3.03 7.30 -17.74
C ALA A 83 2.88 7.28 -16.21
N ASN A 84 2.30 8.34 -15.65
CA ASN A 84 2.06 8.50 -14.22
C ASN A 84 0.93 7.60 -13.71
N ILE A 85 1.00 7.22 -12.42
CA ILE A 85 -0.13 6.60 -11.72
C ILE A 85 -1.25 7.64 -11.52
N VAL A 86 -2.46 7.27 -11.95
CA VAL A 86 -3.68 8.10 -11.80
C VAL A 86 -4.21 8.06 -10.36
N ASN A 87 -4.32 6.87 -9.77
CA ASN A 87 -4.82 6.68 -8.40
C ASN A 87 -3.68 6.25 -7.48
N ARG A 88 -3.20 7.19 -6.66
CA ARG A 88 -2.07 6.97 -5.76
C ARG A 88 -2.47 6.54 -4.35
N VAL A 89 -3.76 6.55 -4.04
CA VAL A 89 -4.27 6.21 -2.72
C VAL A 89 -5.23 5.04 -2.83
N ALA A 90 -5.08 4.08 -1.92
CA ALA A 90 -5.97 2.92 -1.81
C ALA A 90 -6.13 2.53 -0.34
N TRP A 91 -7.19 1.80 -0.02
CA TRP A 91 -7.46 1.32 1.34
C TRP A 91 -7.77 -0.17 1.32
N TYR A 92 -7.28 -0.88 2.32
CA TYR A 92 -7.60 -2.28 2.54
C TYR A 92 -7.71 -2.57 4.04
N THR A 93 -8.78 -3.24 4.46
CA THR A 93 -8.94 -3.68 5.85
C THR A 93 -8.48 -5.12 5.98
N ALA A 94 -7.44 -5.36 6.79
CA ALA A 94 -6.90 -6.69 7.03
C ALA A 94 -7.68 -7.39 8.16
N ASN A 95 -8.94 -7.76 7.91
CA ASN A 95 -9.81 -8.35 8.94
C ASN A 95 -9.26 -9.65 9.53
N ARG A 96 -8.66 -10.51 8.68
CA ARG A 96 -8.06 -11.78 9.07
C ARG A 96 -6.76 -11.95 8.32
N LEU A 97 -5.73 -12.39 9.04
CA LEU A 97 -4.42 -12.67 8.45
C LEU A 97 -4.29 -14.19 8.25
N HIS A 98 -3.78 -14.58 7.09
CA HIS A 98 -3.39 -15.96 6.86
C HIS A 98 -2.18 -16.30 7.75
N LYS A 99 -2.21 -17.48 8.36
CA LYS A 99 -1.09 -18.04 9.13
C LYS A 99 -0.13 -18.78 8.20
#